data_AF-A0A0D0D9A4-F1
#
_entry.id   AF-A0A0D0D9A4-F1
#
_cell.length_a   1.000
_cell.length_b   1.000
_cell.length_c   1.000
_cell.angle_alpha   90.00
_cell.angle_beta   90.00
_cell.angle_gamma   90.00
#
_symmetry.space_group_name_H-M   'P 1'
#
loop_
_entity.id
_entity.type
_entity.pdbx_description
1 polymer ?
#
loop_
_entity_poly.entity_id
_entity_poly.type
_entity_poly.pdbx_seq_one_letter_code
_entity_poly.pdbx_strand_id
1 'polypeptide(L)'
;FWSQSDYKKWEKGPEAQATITTHGPLPYLEDYPEATITAMMKKMRAIWQGFKCCMLAPKTWGSTLDFVRDSFNLEVVRGFPQMGLCDNFWKVDAVATARYSLWTQMHLKESNKRKVNTKSEPPEELGSPEPNTKKIKVNSDSSISPSTSPMDLDTSGPSSSLHDFSESSTASTTSPPCTSPLIFKNTIILPASDNVPTVETVASASDMGSVTIPEVKNPL
;
A
#
# COMPACT_ATOMS: atom_id res chain seq x y z
N PHE A 1 16.99 -9.21 -17.14
CA PHE A 1 16.47 -8.32 -16.07
C PHE A 1 16.96 -8.84 -14.73
N TRP A 2 16.81 -8.07 -13.65
CA TRP A 2 17.23 -8.51 -12.31
C TRP A 2 16.08 -9.24 -11.62
N SER A 3 16.38 -10.34 -10.93
CA SER A 3 15.44 -10.96 -9.99
C SER A 3 15.36 -10.13 -8.70
N GLN A 4 14.34 -10.38 -7.88
CA GLN A 4 14.26 -9.76 -6.55
C GLN A 4 15.46 -10.14 -5.66
N SER A 5 16.07 -11.31 -5.89
CA SER A 5 17.25 -11.78 -5.15
C SER A 5 18.51 -11.01 -5.53
N ASP A 6 18.68 -10.69 -6.83
CA ASP A 6 19.81 -9.88 -7.31
C ASP A 6 19.73 -8.46 -6.76
N TYR A 7 18.53 -7.86 -6.82
CA TYR A 7 18.27 -6.55 -6.23
C TYR A 7 18.58 -6.55 -4.71
N LYS A 8 18.07 -7.53 -3.95
CA LYS A 8 18.35 -7.66 -2.50
C LYS A 8 19.82 -8.00 -2.15
N LYS A 9 20.62 -8.42 -3.13
CA LYS A 9 22.07 -8.62 -3.00
C LYS A 9 22.80 -7.30 -3.24
N TRP A 10 22.43 -6.58 -4.30
CA TRP A 10 22.96 -5.25 -4.66
C TRP A 10 22.63 -4.18 -3.61
N GLU A 11 21.40 -4.17 -3.07
CA GLU A 11 20.89 -3.23 -2.04
C GLU A 11 21.76 -3.17 -0.77
N LYS A 12 22.54 -4.22 -0.51
CA LYS A 12 23.48 -4.34 0.62
C LYS A 12 24.90 -3.86 0.30
N GLY A 13 25.19 -3.56 -0.96
CA GLY A 13 26.47 -3.03 -1.42
C GLY A 13 26.59 -1.51 -1.18
N PRO A 14 27.82 -0.97 -1.13
CA PRO A 14 28.05 0.47 -0.93
C PRO A 14 27.50 1.32 -2.09
N GLU A 15 27.48 0.77 -3.30
CA GLU A 15 26.89 1.41 -4.49
C GLU A 15 25.41 1.75 -4.29
N ALA A 16 24.60 0.77 -3.87
CA ALA A 16 23.17 0.97 -3.65
C ALA A 16 22.87 2.02 -2.56
N GLN A 17 23.72 2.14 -1.54
CA GLN A 17 23.55 3.15 -0.49
C GLN A 17 23.79 4.57 -1.03
N ALA A 18 24.73 4.74 -1.98
CA ALA A 18 24.88 6.01 -2.70
C ALA A 18 23.68 6.28 -3.62
N THR A 19 23.18 5.27 -4.35
CA THR A 19 22.00 5.39 -5.21
C THR A 19 20.75 5.77 -4.42
N ILE A 20 20.44 5.09 -3.31
CA ILE A 20 19.28 5.37 -2.44
C ILE A 20 19.36 6.79 -1.86
N THR A 21 20.55 7.28 -1.53
CA THR A 21 20.75 8.64 -1.01
C THR A 21 20.44 9.72 -2.05
N THR A 22 20.78 9.47 -3.33
CA THR A 22 20.58 10.43 -4.43
C THR A 22 19.20 10.35 -5.07
N HIS A 23 18.67 9.13 -5.26
CA HIS A 23 17.44 8.85 -6.03
C HIS A 23 16.23 8.49 -5.14
N GLY A 24 16.43 8.39 -3.83
CA GLY A 24 15.37 8.22 -2.84
C GLY A 24 14.86 6.77 -2.70
N PRO A 25 13.66 6.57 -2.12
CA PRO A 25 13.23 5.28 -1.57
C PRO A 25 12.77 4.23 -2.60
N LEU A 26 12.96 4.47 -3.89
CA LEU A 26 12.57 3.56 -5.00
C LEU A 26 13.65 3.58 -6.11
N PRO A 27 14.93 3.25 -5.81
CA PRO A 27 16.04 3.40 -6.74
C PRO A 27 15.80 2.63 -8.05
N TYR A 28 15.19 1.44 -7.97
CA TYR A 28 14.83 0.61 -9.12
C TYR A 28 13.77 1.21 -10.08
N LEU A 29 13.34 2.47 -9.88
CA LEU A 29 12.56 3.29 -10.81
C LEU A 29 13.34 4.44 -11.45
N GLU A 30 14.64 4.62 -11.17
CA GLU A 30 15.43 5.76 -11.65
C GLU A 30 15.55 5.84 -13.19
N ASP A 31 15.50 4.68 -13.88
CA ASP A 31 15.45 4.58 -15.34
C ASP A 31 14.20 5.21 -15.98
N TYR A 32 13.17 5.53 -15.18
CA TYR A 32 11.86 5.98 -15.67
C TYR A 32 11.73 7.51 -15.56
N PRO A 33 11.33 8.19 -16.65
CA PRO A 33 10.97 9.61 -16.57
C PRO A 33 9.91 9.87 -15.49
N GLU A 34 10.03 10.98 -14.75
CA GLU A 34 9.13 11.33 -13.64
C GLU A 34 7.66 11.34 -14.05
N ALA A 35 7.36 11.78 -15.27
CA ALA A 35 6.02 11.74 -15.87
C ALA A 35 5.47 10.30 -15.96
N THR A 36 6.31 9.31 -16.30
CA THR A 36 5.97 7.88 -16.36
C THR A 36 5.73 7.32 -14.97
N ILE A 37 6.59 7.65 -13.98
CA ILE A 37 6.38 7.26 -12.57
C ILE A 37 5.06 7.85 -12.05
N THR A 38 4.79 9.12 -12.35
CA THR A 38 3.55 9.82 -11.96
C THR A 38 2.32 9.19 -12.60
N ALA A 39 2.39 8.84 -13.88
CA ALA A 39 1.32 8.12 -14.58
C ALA A 39 1.07 6.73 -13.99
N MET A 40 2.13 5.98 -13.65
CA MET A 40 2.04 4.69 -12.96
C MET A 40 1.39 4.81 -11.58
N MET A 41 1.81 5.79 -10.78
CA MET A 41 1.22 6.09 -9.46
C MET A 41 -0.25 6.55 -9.56
N LYS A 42 -0.65 7.17 -10.68
CA LYS A 42 -2.06 7.50 -10.97
C LYS A 42 -2.85 6.24 -11.34
N LYS A 43 -2.28 5.35 -12.16
CA LYS A 43 -2.87 4.05 -12.53
C LYS A 43 -3.09 3.14 -11.32
N MET A 44 -2.07 2.94 -10.49
CA MET A 44 -2.14 2.10 -9.29
C MET A 44 -3.24 2.55 -8.33
N ARG A 45 -3.32 3.86 -8.05
CA ARG A 45 -4.39 4.43 -7.19
C ARG A 45 -5.79 4.24 -7.77
N ALA A 46 -5.95 4.29 -9.10
CA ALA A 46 -7.23 3.99 -9.74
C ALA A 46 -7.63 2.51 -9.58
N ILE A 47 -6.68 1.58 -9.66
CA ILE A 47 -6.92 0.14 -9.43
C ILE A 47 -7.34 -0.11 -7.98
N TRP A 48 -6.63 0.45 -7.00
CA TRP A 48 -6.99 0.35 -5.58
C TRP A 48 -8.37 0.95 -5.25
N GLN A 49 -8.72 2.07 -5.89
CA GLN A 49 -10.05 2.66 -5.76
C GLN A 49 -11.15 1.74 -6.35
N GLY A 50 -10.86 1.06 -7.46
CA GLY A 50 -11.73 0.00 -8.01
C GLY A 50 -11.92 -1.16 -7.04
N PHE A 51 -10.82 -1.72 -6.51
CA PHE A 51 -10.88 -2.76 -5.47
C PHE A 51 -11.70 -2.31 -4.26
N LYS A 52 -11.60 -1.05 -3.82
CA LYS A 52 -12.42 -0.53 -2.72
C LYS A 52 -13.91 -0.53 -3.07
N CYS A 53 -14.30 -0.08 -4.26
CA CYS A 53 -15.71 -0.09 -4.67
C CYS A 53 -16.27 -1.50 -4.87
N CYS A 54 -15.42 -2.48 -5.21
CA CYS A 54 -15.78 -3.90 -5.26
C CYS A 54 -15.67 -4.64 -3.91
N MET A 55 -15.34 -3.95 -2.81
CA MET A 55 -15.04 -4.56 -1.48
C MET A 55 -13.87 -5.57 -1.48
N LEU A 56 -13.02 -5.56 -2.51
CA LEU A 56 -11.83 -6.40 -2.67
C LEU A 56 -10.53 -5.73 -2.17
N ALA A 57 -10.59 -4.49 -1.66
CA ALA A 57 -9.39 -3.78 -1.19
C ALA A 57 -8.77 -4.45 0.05
N PRO A 58 -7.54 -4.98 -0.03
CA PRO A 58 -6.91 -5.69 1.09
C PRO A 58 -6.56 -4.73 2.23
N LYS A 59 -6.54 -5.22 3.48
CA LYS A 59 -6.18 -4.40 4.65
C LYS A 59 -4.70 -3.97 4.62
N THR A 60 -3.82 -4.83 4.13
CA THR A 60 -2.39 -4.59 3.90
C THR A 60 -1.95 -5.33 2.63
N TRP A 61 -0.99 -4.76 1.88
CA TRP A 61 -0.63 -5.33 0.57
C TRP A 61 0.03 -6.73 0.64
N GLY A 62 0.74 -7.02 1.74
CA GLY A 62 1.28 -8.35 2.00
C GLY A 62 0.20 -9.43 2.21
N SER A 63 -0.96 -9.04 2.77
CA SER A 63 -2.10 -9.92 3.05
C SER A 63 -3.16 -9.94 1.93
N THR A 64 -2.78 -9.54 0.72
CA THR A 64 -3.64 -9.54 -0.47
C THR A 64 -3.87 -10.97 -0.97
N LEU A 65 -5.12 -11.28 -1.35
CA LEU A 65 -5.47 -12.53 -2.05
C LEU A 65 -4.79 -12.56 -3.42
N ASP A 66 -4.26 -13.71 -3.83
CA ASP A 66 -3.37 -13.77 -5.00
C ASP A 66 -4.05 -13.31 -6.29
N PHE A 67 -5.32 -13.66 -6.53
CA PHE A 67 -6.06 -13.16 -7.71
C PHE A 67 -6.20 -11.62 -7.75
N VAL A 68 -6.20 -10.94 -6.60
CA VAL A 68 -6.24 -9.47 -6.50
C VAL A 68 -4.84 -8.89 -6.79
N ARG A 69 -3.79 -9.57 -6.36
CA ARG A 69 -2.39 -9.24 -6.68
C ARG A 69 -2.11 -9.44 -8.18
N ASP A 70 -2.51 -10.57 -8.75
CA ASP A 70 -2.35 -10.88 -10.17
C ASP A 70 -3.16 -9.90 -11.05
N SER A 71 -4.42 -9.64 -10.70
CA SER A 71 -5.24 -8.65 -11.40
C SER A 71 -4.64 -7.25 -11.34
N PHE A 72 -4.03 -6.86 -10.22
CA PHE A 72 -3.31 -5.59 -10.10
C PHE A 72 -2.05 -5.57 -10.97
N ASN A 73 -1.22 -6.61 -10.89
CA ASN A 73 0.03 -6.73 -11.63
C ASN A 73 -0.21 -6.68 -13.14
N LEU A 74 -1.17 -7.46 -13.65
CA LEU A 74 -1.59 -7.44 -15.06
C LEU A 74 -2.10 -6.06 -15.49
N GLU A 75 -2.96 -5.41 -14.71
CA GLU A 75 -3.56 -4.12 -15.08
C GLU A 75 -2.59 -2.93 -14.95
N VAL A 76 -1.53 -3.05 -14.14
CA VAL A 76 -0.37 -2.13 -14.15
C VAL A 76 0.50 -2.38 -15.38
N VAL A 77 0.92 -3.63 -15.62
CA VAL A 77 1.80 -3.99 -16.75
C VAL A 77 1.16 -3.67 -18.10
N ARG A 78 -0.17 -3.82 -18.24
CA ARG A 78 -0.93 -3.40 -19.43
C ARG A 78 -0.82 -1.90 -19.73
N GLY A 79 -0.52 -1.06 -18.74
CA GLY A 79 -0.21 0.36 -18.90
C GLY A 79 1.28 0.68 -18.97
N PHE A 80 2.13 -0.15 -18.37
CA PHE A 80 3.57 0.06 -18.21
C PHE A 80 4.35 -1.24 -18.46
N PRO A 81 4.48 -1.70 -19.73
CA PRO A 81 5.00 -3.03 -20.05
C PRO A 81 6.40 -3.32 -19.50
N GLN A 82 7.24 -2.29 -19.35
CA GLN A 82 8.59 -2.39 -18.80
C GLN A 82 8.61 -2.95 -17.37
N MET A 83 7.55 -2.71 -16.59
CA MET A 83 7.41 -3.28 -15.24
C MET A 83 7.13 -4.79 -15.24
N GLY A 84 6.63 -5.32 -16.37
CA GLY A 84 6.39 -6.75 -16.58
C GLY A 84 7.62 -7.55 -17.03
N LEU A 85 8.75 -6.88 -17.27
CA LEU A 85 10.01 -7.50 -17.67
C LEU A 85 10.82 -8.06 -16.48
N CYS A 86 10.30 -7.93 -15.26
CA CYS A 86 10.93 -8.39 -14.02
C CYS A 86 10.18 -9.61 -13.46
N ASP A 87 10.93 -10.63 -13.04
CA ASP A 87 10.41 -11.93 -12.59
C ASP A 87 9.27 -11.79 -11.57
N ASN A 88 8.18 -12.52 -11.77
CA ASN A 88 7.00 -12.54 -10.90
C ASN A 88 6.48 -11.13 -10.54
N PHE A 89 6.64 -10.16 -11.45
CA PHE A 89 6.24 -8.77 -11.30
C PHE A 89 6.84 -8.05 -10.07
N TRP A 90 8.01 -8.50 -9.56
CA TRP A 90 8.49 -8.09 -8.23
C TRP A 90 8.65 -6.57 -8.04
N LYS A 91 8.98 -5.82 -9.11
CA LYS A 91 9.02 -4.33 -9.07
C LYS A 91 7.63 -3.73 -8.83
N VAL A 92 6.58 -4.30 -9.42
CA VAL A 92 5.18 -3.83 -9.25
C VAL A 92 4.72 -4.05 -7.81
N ASP A 93 4.92 -5.25 -7.27
CA ASP A 93 4.58 -5.58 -5.88
C ASP A 93 5.42 -4.78 -4.86
N ALA A 94 6.68 -4.45 -5.18
CA ALA A 94 7.52 -3.60 -4.33
C ALA A 94 7.00 -2.15 -4.26
N VAL A 95 6.65 -1.54 -5.41
CA VAL A 95 6.03 -0.19 -5.43
C VAL A 95 4.68 -0.21 -4.72
N ALA A 96 3.87 -1.24 -4.95
CA ALA A 96 2.57 -1.38 -4.30
C ALA A 96 2.72 -1.50 -2.78
N THR A 97 3.62 -2.37 -2.30
CA THR A 97 3.91 -2.51 -0.86
C THR A 97 4.34 -1.18 -0.23
N ALA A 98 5.23 -0.42 -0.90
CA ALA A 98 5.73 0.86 -0.40
C ALA A 98 4.69 2.00 -0.39
N ARG A 99 3.70 1.98 -1.30
CA ARG A 99 2.75 3.10 -1.50
C ARG A 99 1.31 2.80 -1.05
N TYR A 100 0.91 1.54 -0.99
CA TYR A 100 -0.44 1.14 -0.60
C TYR A 100 -0.75 1.50 0.85
N SER A 101 0.24 1.40 1.76
CA SER A 101 0.09 1.78 3.17
C SER A 101 -0.27 3.26 3.37
N LEU A 102 0.25 4.16 2.54
CA LEU A 102 -0.14 5.58 2.55
C LEU A 102 -1.55 5.76 2.00
N TRP A 103 -1.89 5.05 0.92
CA TRP A 103 -3.22 5.12 0.30
C TRP A 103 -4.32 4.57 1.22
N THR A 104 -4.15 3.41 1.88
CA THR A 104 -5.14 2.89 2.83
C THR A 104 -5.35 3.81 4.01
N GLN A 105 -4.29 4.48 4.48
CA GLN A 105 -4.40 5.47 5.54
C GLN A 105 -5.26 6.70 5.18
N MET A 106 -5.40 7.02 3.88
CA MET A 106 -6.28 8.09 3.39
C MET A 106 -7.67 7.58 3.01
N HIS A 107 -7.78 6.37 2.44
CA HIS A 107 -9.01 5.89 1.80
C HIS A 107 -9.79 4.83 2.60
N LEU A 108 -9.23 4.23 3.66
CA LEU A 108 -9.88 3.18 4.48
C LEU A 108 -10.04 3.55 5.97
N LYS A 109 -9.54 4.70 6.43
CA LYS A 109 -9.76 5.21 7.80
C LYS A 109 -11.14 5.87 7.99
N GLU A 110 -12.23 5.16 7.70
CA GLU A 110 -13.59 5.71 7.82
C GLU A 110 -14.52 4.81 8.66
N SER A 111 -14.91 5.30 9.84
CA SER A 111 -16.04 4.88 10.72
C SER A 111 -15.80 5.18 12.20
N ASN A 112 -14.64 4.80 12.74
CA ASN A 112 -14.34 4.69 14.19
C ASN A 112 -14.30 6.02 15.01
N LYS A 113 -14.84 7.12 14.48
CA LYS A 113 -14.93 8.42 15.20
C LYS A 113 -16.32 9.05 15.29
N ARG A 114 -17.39 8.40 14.80
CA ARG A 114 -18.75 8.72 15.28
C ARG A 114 -19.01 8.03 16.63
N LYS A 115 -18.24 8.44 17.65
CA LYS A 115 -18.53 8.11 19.04
C LYS A 115 -19.75 8.92 19.45
N VAL A 116 -20.94 8.40 19.17
CA VAL A 116 -22.22 9.08 19.44
C VAL A 116 -22.30 9.37 20.93
N ASN A 117 -22.08 10.63 21.27
CA ASN A 117 -22.32 11.18 22.60
C ASN A 117 -23.83 11.35 22.79
N THR A 118 -24.52 10.22 22.95
CA THR A 118 -25.90 10.14 23.41
C THR A 118 -25.99 10.85 24.75
N LYS A 119 -26.40 12.12 24.73
CA LYS A 119 -26.76 12.87 25.92
C LYS A 119 -28.06 12.27 26.45
N SER A 120 -27.93 11.25 27.30
CA SER A 120 -29.06 10.70 28.06
C SER A 120 -29.63 11.79 28.95
N GLU A 121 -30.81 12.26 28.61
CA GLU A 121 -31.59 13.21 29.40
C GLU A 121 -32.12 12.49 30.66
N PRO A 122 -31.75 12.93 31.88
CA PRO A 122 -32.31 12.35 33.10
C PRO A 122 -33.72 12.90 33.32
N PRO A 123 -34.72 12.07 33.70
CA PRO A 123 -35.96 12.56 34.26
C PRO A 123 -35.71 13.36 35.55
N GLU A 124 -36.49 14.41 35.79
CA GLU A 124 -36.46 15.15 37.04
C GLU A 124 -37.12 14.36 38.17
N GLU A 125 -36.42 14.14 39.29
CA GLU A 125 -37.06 13.98 40.60
C GLU A 125 -36.18 14.58 41.71
N LEU A 126 -36.81 15.04 42.80
CA LEU A 126 -36.19 15.92 43.80
C LEU A 126 -35.71 15.15 45.03
N GLY A 127 -34.43 15.23 45.37
CA GLY A 127 -33.86 14.65 46.59
C GLY A 127 -32.47 15.18 46.97
N SER A 128 -32.28 15.56 48.24
CA SER A 128 -31.08 16.19 48.81
C SER A 128 -31.08 15.96 50.34
N PRO A 129 -29.95 15.94 51.10
CA PRO A 129 -28.57 16.33 50.75
C PRO A 129 -27.45 15.29 51.09
N GLU A 130 -26.19 15.72 50.90
CA GLU A 130 -24.91 15.20 51.43
C GLU A 130 -24.90 14.88 52.95
N PRO A 131 -23.93 14.11 53.54
CA PRO A 131 -22.44 14.26 53.41
C PRO A 131 -21.60 12.92 53.47
N ASN A 132 -20.26 12.81 53.41
CA ASN A 132 -19.11 13.58 52.85
C ASN A 132 -17.78 12.71 52.89
N THR A 133 -16.72 13.11 52.16
CA THR A 133 -15.25 12.79 52.28
C THR A 133 -14.72 11.32 52.48
N LYS A 134 -13.59 10.85 51.90
CA LYS A 134 -12.24 11.46 51.72
C LYS A 134 -11.47 10.91 50.51
N LYS A 135 -10.45 11.68 50.06
CA LYS A 135 -9.40 11.27 49.09
C LYS A 135 -8.37 10.31 49.70
N ILE A 136 -7.69 9.56 48.84
CA ILE A 136 -6.20 9.58 48.73
C ILE A 136 -5.83 9.33 47.25
N LYS A 137 -4.74 9.95 46.79
CA LYS A 137 -4.25 9.92 45.40
C LYS A 137 -2.77 9.60 45.42
N VAL A 138 -2.35 8.55 44.71
CA VAL A 138 -0.94 8.23 44.49
C VAL A 138 -0.55 8.71 43.09
N ASN A 139 0.38 9.66 43.03
CA ASN A 139 1.15 9.96 41.82
C ASN A 139 2.46 9.16 41.87
N SER A 140 2.97 8.78 40.70
CA SER A 140 4.36 8.35 40.55
C SER A 140 4.92 9.02 39.30
N ASP A 141 5.57 10.15 39.51
CA ASP A 141 6.40 10.79 38.50
C ASP A 141 7.71 10.02 38.33
N SER A 142 8.16 9.88 37.10
CA SER A 142 9.56 9.60 36.79
C SER A 142 9.94 10.34 35.51
N SER A 143 11.06 11.04 35.55
CA SER A 143 11.47 12.02 34.54
C SER A 143 12.29 11.39 33.41
N ILE A 144 12.35 12.10 32.28
CA ILE A 144 13.57 12.33 31.49
C ILE A 144 13.32 13.55 30.59
N SER A 145 14.26 14.49 30.58
CA SER A 145 14.26 15.65 29.69
C SER A 145 15.12 15.37 28.45
N PRO A 146 14.89 16.12 27.36
CA PRO A 146 16.04 16.73 26.67
C PRO A 146 15.88 18.26 26.57
N SER A 147 17.00 18.96 26.60
CA SER A 147 17.09 20.40 26.33
C SER A 147 17.92 20.64 25.07
N THR A 148 17.40 21.47 24.16
CA THR A 148 18.15 22.08 23.05
C THR A 148 17.47 23.38 22.66
N SER A 149 18.20 24.49 22.69
CA SER A 149 17.68 25.82 22.38
C SER A 149 17.46 26.02 20.87
N PRO A 150 16.42 26.76 20.45
CA PRO A 150 16.45 27.44 19.16
C PRO A 150 17.40 28.65 19.23
N MET A 151 17.94 29.06 18.08
CA MET A 151 18.48 30.41 17.89
C MET A 151 17.45 31.23 17.11
N ASP A 152 17.13 32.42 17.61
CA ASP A 152 16.39 33.42 16.83
C ASP A 152 17.26 33.93 15.67
N LEU A 153 16.63 34.19 14.53
CA LEU A 153 17.30 34.76 13.36
C LEU A 153 16.33 35.74 12.68
N ASP A 154 16.45 37.01 13.07
CA ASP A 154 15.68 38.11 12.48
C ASP A 154 15.87 38.19 10.96
N THR A 155 14.76 38.39 10.24
CA THR A 155 14.78 38.80 8.83
C THR A 155 13.55 39.64 8.55
N SER A 156 13.75 40.94 8.37
CA SER A 156 12.71 41.92 8.06
C SER A 156 12.68 42.21 6.55
N GLY A 157 11.48 42.15 5.96
CA GLY A 157 11.25 42.36 4.52
C GLY A 157 9.76 42.64 4.24
N PRO A 158 9.40 43.49 3.25
CA PRO A 158 8.23 44.36 3.42
C PRO A 158 6.91 43.92 2.74
N SER A 159 5.85 44.45 3.34
CA SER A 159 4.44 44.50 2.91
C SER A 159 4.16 44.74 1.42
N SER A 160 3.31 43.89 0.83
CA SER A 160 2.25 44.18 -0.18
C SER A 160 1.69 42.84 -0.71
N SER A 161 0.45 42.69 -1.17
CA SER A 161 -0.70 43.61 -1.29
C SER A 161 -2.02 42.89 -1.00
N LEU A 162 -3.15 43.62 -0.94
CA LEU A 162 -4.49 43.04 -0.79
C LEU A 162 -4.95 42.32 -2.06
N HIS A 163 -5.46 41.10 -1.91
CA HIS A 163 -6.20 40.38 -2.96
C HIS A 163 -7.55 39.96 -2.37
N ASP A 164 -8.60 40.70 -2.73
CA ASP A 164 -9.98 40.37 -2.41
C ASP A 164 -10.40 39.13 -3.22
N PHE A 165 -10.90 38.10 -2.54
CA PHE A 165 -11.34 36.85 -3.17
C PHE A 165 -12.75 36.52 -2.70
N SER A 166 -13.68 36.65 -3.65
CA SER A 166 -15.13 36.57 -3.41
C SER A 166 -15.59 35.23 -2.86
N GLU A 167 -16.66 35.26 -2.07
CA GLU A 167 -17.40 34.09 -1.65
C GLU A 167 -17.81 33.23 -2.86
N SER A 168 -17.57 31.92 -2.79
CA SER A 168 -18.09 30.97 -3.77
C SER A 168 -18.65 29.73 -3.09
N SER A 169 -19.99 29.69 -3.03
CA SER A 169 -20.86 28.52 -3.01
C SER A 169 -20.39 27.30 -2.21
N THR A 170 -21.01 27.08 -1.06
CA THR A 170 -21.03 25.80 -0.33
C THR A 170 -21.80 24.71 -1.10
N ALA A 171 -21.21 24.23 -2.20
CA ALA A 171 -21.71 23.08 -2.92
C ALA A 171 -21.66 21.83 -2.03
N SER A 172 -22.80 21.18 -1.83
CA SER A 172 -22.88 19.93 -1.06
C SER A 172 -22.09 18.84 -1.79
N THR A 173 -21.02 18.33 -1.17
CA THR A 173 -20.20 17.23 -1.70
C THR A 173 -20.95 15.91 -1.67
N THR A 174 -21.92 15.75 -2.58
CA THR A 174 -22.43 14.45 -2.99
C THR A 174 -21.26 13.67 -3.56
N SER A 175 -20.82 12.62 -2.86
CA SER A 175 -19.78 11.71 -3.33
C SER A 175 -20.08 11.28 -4.77
N PRO A 176 -19.15 11.45 -5.73
CA PRO A 176 -19.39 11.02 -7.09
C PRO A 176 -19.72 9.52 -7.10
N PRO A 177 -20.69 9.06 -7.92
CA PRO A 177 -20.96 7.64 -8.05
C PRO A 177 -19.67 6.92 -8.44
N CYS A 178 -19.42 5.73 -7.88
CA CYS A 178 -18.22 4.96 -8.23
C CYS A 178 -18.38 4.28 -9.60
N THR A 179 -18.47 5.10 -10.64
CA THR A 179 -18.46 4.76 -12.07
C THR A 179 -17.13 4.10 -12.39
N SER A 180 -17.02 2.83 -12.01
CA SER A 180 -15.79 2.06 -11.99
C SER A 180 -15.33 1.79 -13.43
N PRO A 181 -14.26 2.44 -13.94
CA PRO A 181 -13.87 2.32 -15.35
C PRO A 181 -13.11 1.00 -15.64
N LEU A 182 -12.98 0.14 -14.63
CA LEU A 182 -12.09 -1.02 -14.67
C LEU A 182 -12.84 -2.25 -15.18
N ILE A 183 -12.30 -2.74 -16.29
CA ILE A 183 -12.89 -3.76 -17.16
C ILE A 183 -12.64 -5.14 -16.53
N PHE A 184 -13.37 -5.47 -15.47
CA PHE A 184 -13.56 -6.86 -15.02
C PHE A 184 -14.52 -7.62 -15.96
N LYS A 185 -14.41 -7.39 -17.28
CA LYS A 185 -15.17 -8.12 -18.32
C LYS A 185 -14.51 -9.44 -18.72
N ASN A 186 -13.27 -9.67 -18.33
CA ASN A 186 -12.77 -11.04 -18.22
C ASN A 186 -13.53 -11.68 -17.05
N THR A 187 -14.53 -12.49 -17.40
CA THR A 187 -15.29 -13.31 -16.45
C THR A 187 -14.33 -13.99 -15.49
N ILE A 188 -14.38 -13.62 -14.21
CA ILE A 188 -13.71 -14.38 -13.16
C ILE A 188 -14.50 -15.67 -13.01
N ILE A 189 -14.11 -16.68 -13.81
CA ILE A 189 -14.52 -18.06 -13.60
C ILE A 189 -13.82 -18.49 -12.32
N LEU A 190 -14.46 -18.21 -11.18
CA LEU A 190 -14.11 -18.84 -9.91
C LEU A 190 -14.15 -20.36 -10.17
N PRO A 191 -13.07 -21.11 -9.94
CA PRO A 191 -13.10 -22.55 -10.11
C PRO A 191 -14.17 -23.11 -9.15
N ALA A 192 -15.23 -23.69 -9.70
CA ALA A 192 -16.25 -24.36 -8.91
C ALA A 192 -15.56 -25.47 -8.10
N SER A 193 -15.74 -25.45 -6.78
CA SER A 193 -14.96 -26.28 -5.84
C SER A 193 -15.45 -27.74 -5.78
N ASP A 194 -15.98 -28.24 -6.89
CA ASP A 194 -16.72 -29.49 -7.03
C ASP A 194 -16.04 -30.41 -8.05
N ASN A 195 -14.84 -30.89 -7.70
CA ASN A 195 -14.22 -32.06 -8.35
C ASN A 195 -13.51 -32.91 -7.30
N VAL A 196 -14.20 -33.94 -6.81
CA VAL A 196 -13.59 -35.02 -6.03
C VAL A 196 -12.71 -35.85 -6.97
N PRO A 197 -11.40 -36.01 -6.70
CA PRO A 197 -10.56 -36.84 -7.56
C PRO A 197 -10.92 -38.32 -7.39
N THR A 198 -11.54 -38.92 -8.41
CA THR A 198 -11.61 -40.37 -8.52
C THR A 198 -10.18 -40.90 -8.70
N VAL A 199 -9.72 -41.71 -7.76
CA VAL A 199 -8.37 -42.28 -7.77
C VAL A 199 -8.31 -43.45 -8.75
N GLU A 200 -7.89 -43.20 -9.99
CA GLU A 200 -7.49 -44.26 -10.92
C GLU A 200 -6.01 -44.61 -10.74
N THR A 201 -5.75 -45.84 -10.30
CA THR A 201 -4.41 -46.38 -10.08
C THR A 201 -3.75 -46.75 -11.42
N VAL A 202 -3.07 -45.79 -12.05
CA VAL A 202 -2.17 -46.07 -13.17
C VAL A 202 -0.87 -46.72 -12.68
N ALA A 203 -0.58 -47.92 -13.18
CA ALA A 203 0.61 -48.69 -12.80
C ALA A 203 1.89 -48.09 -13.39
N SER A 204 2.96 -48.04 -12.59
CA SER A 204 4.27 -47.55 -13.04
C SER A 204 4.95 -48.53 -13.99
N ALA A 205 5.35 -48.05 -15.17
CA ALA A 205 6.39 -48.66 -15.98
C ALA A 205 7.64 -47.78 -15.91
N SER A 206 8.72 -48.31 -15.33
CA SER A 206 10.03 -47.64 -15.37
C SER A 206 10.72 -47.95 -16.70
N ASP A 207 11.09 -46.92 -17.45
CA ASP A 207 12.04 -47.03 -18.56
C ASP A 207 13.30 -46.21 -18.22
N MET A 208 14.47 -46.85 -18.24
CA MET A 208 15.76 -46.25 -17.88
C MET A 208 16.64 -46.05 -19.11
N GLY A 209 16.29 -45.05 -19.91
CA GLY A 209 17.10 -44.57 -21.02
C GLY A 209 18.45 -43.99 -20.56
N SER A 210 19.47 -44.83 -20.49
CA SER A 210 20.84 -44.42 -20.16
C SER A 210 21.47 -43.64 -21.33
N VAL A 211 21.65 -42.33 -21.14
CA VAL A 211 22.30 -41.45 -22.13
C VAL A 211 23.82 -41.59 -22.04
N THR A 212 24.42 -42.20 -23.06
CA THR A 212 25.88 -42.29 -23.19
C THR A 212 26.42 -40.98 -23.77
N ILE A 213 27.32 -40.31 -23.06
CA ILE A 213 27.99 -39.08 -23.52
C ILE A 213 29.29 -39.47 -24.25
N PRO A 214 29.54 -38.99 -25.49
CA PRO A 214 30.79 -39.27 -26.20
C PRO A 214 31.96 -38.44 -25.66
N GLU A 215 33.11 -39.10 -25.47
CA GLU A 215 34.36 -38.50 -25.00
C GLU A 215 35.03 -37.66 -26.11
N VAL A 216 35.10 -36.33 -25.93
CA VAL A 216 35.80 -35.43 -26.85
C VAL A 216 37.27 -35.31 -26.46
N LYS A 217 38.16 -35.84 -27.28
CA LYS A 217 39.62 -35.71 -27.12
C LYS A 217 40.12 -34.44 -27.82
N ASN A 218 40.64 -33.50 -27.06
CA ASN A 218 41.40 -32.38 -27.61
C ASN A 218 42.79 -32.87 -28.06
N PRO A 219 43.27 -32.49 -29.26
CA PRO A 219 44.69 -32.55 -29.60
C PRO A 219 45.48 -31.47 -28.82
N LEU A 220 46.80 -31.66 -28.72
CA LEU A 220 47.76 -30.64 -28.29
C LEU A 220 48.15 -29.73 -29.47
#